data_AF-A0A9E4JAV0-F1
#
_entry.id   AF-A0A9E4JAV0-F1
#
_cell.length_a   1.000
_cell.length_b   1.000
_cell.length_c   1.000
_cell.angle_alpha   90.00
_cell.angle_beta   90.00
_cell.angle_gamma   90.00
#
_symmetry.space_group_name_H-M   'P 1'
#
loop_
_entity.id
_entity.type
_entity.pdbx_description
1 polymer ?
#
loop_
_entity_poly.entity_id
_entity_poly.type
_entity_poly.pdbx_seq_one_letter_code
_entity_poly.pdbx_strand_id
1 'polypeptide(L)'
;MDRLIAFLLEHAILDFSGDLNMEMLREFLRGDESPEAHALIAKVSGQGSLDDMIVTLADCLQEYIRTGVNEKLVKEQIKAYAES
;
A
#
# COMPACT_ATOMS: atom_id res chain seq x y z
N MET A 1 23.24 1.31 -14.52
CA MET A 1 22.65 0.80 -13.26
C MET A 1 21.88 1.90 -12.55
N ASP A 2 22.50 3.03 -12.22
CA ASP A 2 21.84 4.08 -11.42
C ASP A 2 20.59 4.68 -12.11
N ARG A 3 20.60 4.87 -13.44
CA ARG A 3 19.40 5.28 -14.20
C ARG A 3 18.26 4.24 -14.14
N LEU A 4 18.59 2.95 -14.12
CA LEU A 4 17.60 1.88 -13.99
C LEU A 4 17.00 1.87 -12.57
N ILE A 5 17.84 2.01 -11.55
CA ILE A 5 17.41 2.10 -10.15
C ILE A 5 16.47 3.30 -9.95
N ALA A 6 16.84 4.47 -10.48
CA ALA A 6 15.99 5.66 -10.41
C ALA A 6 14.62 5.43 -11.06
N PHE A 7 14.60 4.83 -12.27
CA PHE A 7 13.36 4.48 -12.95
C PHE A 7 12.51 3.50 -12.11
N LEU A 8 13.10 2.44 -11.56
CA LEU A 8 12.37 1.47 -10.74
C LEU A 8 11.79 2.10 -9.46
N LEU A 9 12.51 3.02 -8.82
CA LEU A 9 12.03 3.75 -7.64
C LEU A 9 10.96 4.80 -7.96
N GLU A 10 11.02 5.40 -9.15
CA GLU A 10 10.01 6.34 -9.64
C GLU A 10 8.72 5.65 -10.03
N HIS A 11 8.82 4.44 -10.58
CA HIS A 11 7.68 3.66 -11.05
C HIS A 11 7.24 2.56 -10.08
N ALA A 12 7.78 2.53 -8.86
CA ALA A 12 7.33 1.63 -7.81
C ALA A 12 5.93 2.03 -7.34
N ILE A 13 4.98 1.09 -7.40
CA ILE A 13 3.59 1.27 -6.96
C ILE A 13 3.38 0.42 -5.70
N LEU A 14 2.72 0.99 -4.69
CA LEU A 14 2.17 0.21 -3.59
C LEU A 14 0.81 -0.30 -4.01
N ASP A 15 0.57 -1.58 -3.83
CA ASP A 15 -0.74 -2.18 -4.05
C ASP A 15 -1.09 -3.06 -2.86
N PHE A 16 -2.34 -2.96 -2.40
CA PHE A 16 -2.85 -3.82 -1.35
C PHE A 16 -3.42 -5.07 -2.01
N SER A 17 -2.61 -6.12 -2.07
CA SER A 17 -3.03 -7.39 -2.67
C SER A 17 -4.18 -8.04 -1.87
N GLY A 18 -5.23 -8.45 -2.56
CA GLY A 18 -6.30 -9.30 -2.02
C GLY A 18 -7.70 -8.70 -2.18
N ASP A 19 -8.71 -9.57 -2.24
CA ASP A 19 -10.11 -9.19 -2.45
C ASP A 19 -10.76 -8.71 -1.14
N LEU A 20 -10.34 -7.54 -0.64
CA LEU A 20 -10.96 -6.93 0.53
C LEU A 20 -12.39 -6.50 0.20
N ASN A 21 -13.36 -7.04 0.94
CA ASN A 21 -14.75 -6.65 0.83
C ASN A 21 -15.33 -6.13 2.16
N MET A 22 -16.56 -5.62 2.12
CA MET A 22 -17.18 -4.98 3.29
C MET A 22 -17.45 -5.94 4.44
N GLU A 23 -17.69 -7.21 4.16
CA GLU A 23 -17.87 -8.23 5.19
C GLU A 23 -16.55 -8.44 5.94
N MET A 24 -15.45 -8.61 5.20
CA MET A 24 -14.10 -8.74 5.75
C MET A 24 -13.69 -7.50 6.54
N LEU A 25 -13.94 -6.29 6.02
CA LEU A 25 -13.62 -5.05 6.74
C LEU A 25 -14.34 -4.99 8.10
N ARG A 26 -15.64 -5.30 8.13
CA ARG A 26 -16.42 -5.33 9.38
C ARG A 26 -15.95 -6.40 10.33
N GLU A 27 -15.51 -7.54 9.81
CA GLU A 27 -14.93 -8.60 10.62
C GLU A 27 -13.60 -8.19 11.24
N PHE A 28 -12.70 -7.56 10.47
CA PHE A 28 -11.42 -7.07 10.98
C PHE A 28 -11.58 -5.98 12.05
N LEU A 29 -12.62 -5.15 11.94
CA LEU A 29 -12.93 -4.10 12.91
C LEU A 29 -13.87 -4.57 14.05
N ARG A 30 -14.18 -5.87 14.12
CA ARG A 30 -15.12 -6.39 15.11
C ARG A 30 -14.54 -6.23 16.53
N GLY A 31 -15.26 -5.49 17.37
CA GLY A 31 -14.85 -5.22 18.75
C GLY A 31 -13.88 -4.04 18.91
N ASP A 32 -13.54 -3.35 17.82
CA ASP A 32 -12.84 -2.08 17.86
C ASP A 32 -13.86 -0.94 18.02
N GLU A 33 -13.94 -0.40 19.23
CA GLU A 33 -14.84 0.72 19.58
C GLU A 33 -14.17 2.10 19.39
N SER A 34 -13.02 2.15 18.71
CA SER A 34 -12.31 3.39 18.46
C SER A 34 -13.13 4.33 17.53
N PRO A 35 -13.04 5.66 17.74
CA PRO A 35 -13.65 6.63 16.83
C PRO A 35 -13.20 6.44 15.38
N GLU A 36 -11.95 6.01 15.16
CA GLU A 36 -11.35 5.77 13.85
C GLU A 36 -12.02 4.60 13.13
N ALA A 37 -12.22 3.47 13.82
CA ALA A 37 -12.91 2.30 13.26
C ALA A 37 -14.36 2.65 12.86
N HIS A 38 -15.08 3.36 13.74
CA HIS A 38 -16.43 3.81 13.47
C HIS A 38 -16.50 4.79 12.28
N ALA A 39 -15.58 5.76 12.21
CA ALA A 39 -15.52 6.72 11.12
C ALA A 39 -15.20 6.04 9.78
N LEU A 40 -14.31 5.05 9.78
CA LEU A 40 -13.97 4.30 8.58
C LEU A 40 -15.17 3.52 8.05
N ILE A 41 -15.83 2.73 8.91
CA ILE A 41 -17.03 1.98 8.52
C ILE A 41 -18.12 2.90 7.98
N ALA A 42 -18.35 4.05 8.64
CA ALA A 42 -19.35 5.01 8.22
C ALA A 42 -19.04 5.62 6.84
N LYS A 43 -17.78 6.01 6.60
CA LYS A 43 -17.34 6.60 5.33
C LYS A 43 -17.49 5.60 4.18
N VAL A 44 -16.99 4.38 4.36
CA VAL A 44 -17.00 3.35 3.32
C VAL A 44 -18.40 2.79 3.07
N SER A 45 -19.27 2.72 4.10
CA SER A 45 -20.65 2.25 3.91
C SER A 45 -21.60 3.32 3.33
N GLY A 46 -21.25 4.60 3.44
CA GLY A 46 -22.16 5.72 3.14
C GLY A 46 -21.89 6.46 1.83
N GLN A 47 -20.64 6.85 1.58
CA GLN A 47 -20.30 7.75 0.47
C GLN A 47 -19.11 7.30 -0.38
N GLY A 48 -18.23 6.46 0.17
CA GLY A 48 -17.10 5.90 -0.55
C GLY A 48 -17.32 4.46 -0.99
N SER A 49 -16.33 3.93 -1.69
CA SER A 49 -16.13 2.49 -1.87
C SER A 49 -14.89 2.01 -1.12
N LEU A 50 -14.78 0.70 -0.92
CA LEU A 50 -13.54 0.08 -0.44
C LEU A 50 -12.39 0.32 -1.41
N ASP A 51 -12.67 0.26 -2.70
CA ASP A 51 -11.67 0.48 -3.75
C ASP A 51 -11.09 1.89 -3.66
N ASP A 52 -11.94 2.91 -3.46
CA ASP A 52 -11.49 4.29 -3.27
C ASP A 52 -10.60 4.43 -2.02
N MET A 53 -10.95 3.75 -0.93
CA MET A 53 -10.15 3.72 0.29
C MET A 53 -8.77 3.11 0.01
N ILE A 54 -8.73 1.95 -0.64
CA ILE A 54 -7.50 1.23 -0.96
C ILE A 54 -6.58 2.08 -1.84
N VAL A 55 -7.12 2.64 -2.92
CA VAL A 55 -6.36 3.49 -3.86
C VAL A 55 -5.83 4.73 -3.14
N THR A 56 -6.67 5.41 -2.37
CA THR A 56 -6.25 6.61 -1.62
C THR A 56 -5.12 6.28 -0.64
N LEU A 57 -5.23 5.17 0.09
CA LEU A 57 -4.19 4.75 1.01
C LEU A 57 -2.90 4.37 0.26
N ALA A 58 -3.01 3.67 -0.87
CA ALA A 58 -1.87 3.29 -1.69
C ALA A 58 -1.09 4.52 -2.17
N ASP A 59 -1.80 5.52 -2.71
CA ASP A 59 -1.21 6.77 -3.18
C ASP A 59 -0.49 7.52 -2.04
N CYS A 60 -1.14 7.66 -0.88
CA CYS A 60 -0.53 8.33 0.27
C CYS A 60 0.71 7.59 0.80
N LEU A 61 0.70 6.26 0.78
CA LEU A 61 1.80 5.45 1.31
C LEU A 61 2.94 5.26 0.31
N GLN A 62 2.68 5.42 -0.99
CA GLN A 62 3.68 5.26 -2.06
C GLN A 62 4.89 6.17 -1.87
N GLU A 63 4.69 7.41 -1.40
CA GLU A 63 5.77 8.36 -1.12
C GLU A 63 6.76 7.83 -0.08
N TYR A 64 6.28 7.01 0.85
CA TYR A 64 7.08 6.45 1.94
C TYR A 64 7.83 5.17 1.54
N ILE A 65 7.52 4.55 0.38
CA ILE A 65 8.26 3.38 -0.12
C ILE A 65 9.77 3.66 -0.13
N ARG A 66 10.16 4.88 -0.54
CA ARG A 66 11.57 5.30 -0.66
C ARG A 66 12.34 5.28 0.65
N THR A 67 11.66 5.28 1.79
CA THR A 67 12.30 5.18 3.10
C THR A 67 12.87 3.77 3.35
N GLY A 68 12.13 2.72 2.95
CA GLY A 68 12.54 1.33 3.10
C GLY A 68 13.20 0.73 1.86
N VAL A 69 12.65 1.03 0.68
CA VAL A 69 13.15 0.60 -0.63
C VAL A 69 13.95 1.74 -1.23
N ASN A 70 15.25 1.75 -0.97
CA ASN A 70 16.17 2.79 -1.43
C ASN A 70 17.16 2.27 -2.48
N GLU A 71 17.94 3.17 -3.07
CA GLU A 71 18.88 2.86 -4.15
C GLU A 71 19.86 1.74 -3.81
N LYS A 72 20.36 1.73 -2.56
CA LYS A 72 21.30 0.71 -2.09
C LYS A 72 20.64 -0.66 -2.12
N LEU A 73 19.46 -0.78 -1.52
CA LEU A 73 18.73 -2.04 -1.47
C LEU A 73 18.36 -2.53 -2.88
N VAL A 74 17.83 -1.65 -3.73
CA VAL A 74 17.47 -2.01 -5.11
C VAL A 74 18.70 -2.49 -5.90
N LYS A 75 19.85 -1.84 -5.74
CA LYS A 75 21.10 -2.27 -6.37
C LYS A 75 21.56 -3.65 -5.89
N GLU A 76 21.44 -3.92 -4.60
CA GLU A 76 21.76 -5.22 -4.00
C GLU A 76 20.84 -6.32 -4.55
N GLN A 77 19.53 -6.07 -4.63
CA GLN A 77 18.57 -7.03 -5.18
C GLN A 77 18.77 -7.27 -6.68
N ILE A 78 19.06 -6.24 -7.48
CA ILE A 78 19.36 -6.40 -8.91
C ILE A 78 20.62 -7.27 -9.11
N LYS A 79 21.65 -7.09 -8.29
CA LYS A 79 22.85 -7.94 -8.36
C LYS A 79 22.54 -9.38 -8.00
N ALA A 80 21.83 -9.61 -6.90
CA ALA A 80 21.44 -10.95 -6.48
C ALA A 80 20.65 -11.68 -7.57
N TYR A 81 19.72 -10.98 -8.24
CA TYR A 81 18.98 -11.53 -9.38
C TYR A 81 19.86 -11.80 -10.61
N ALA A 82 20.85 -10.95 -10.89
CA ALA A 82 21.75 -11.15 -12.03
C ALA A 82 22.73 -12.32 -11.83
N GLU A 83 22.96 -12.72 -10.57
CA GLU A 83 23.87 -13.79 -10.17
C GLU A 83 23.17 -15.14 -9.92
N SER A 84 21.82 -15.17 -9.93
CA SER A 84 21.00 -16.39 -9.81
C SER A 84 20.74 -17.05 -11.16
#